data_AF-A0AAV4DWC4-F1
#
_entry.id   AF-A0AAV4DWC4-F1
#
_cell.length_a   1.000
_cell.length_b   1.000
_cell.length_c   1.000
_cell.angle_alpha   90.00
_cell.angle_beta   90.00
_cell.angle_gamma   90.00
#
_symmetry.space_group_name_H-M   'P 1'
#
loop_
_entity.id
_entity.type
_entity.pdbx_description
1 polymer ?
#
loop_
_entity_poly.entity_id
_entity_poly.type
_entity_poly.pdbx_seq_one_letter_code
_entity_poly.pdbx_strand_id
1 'polypeptide(L)'
;EEATGGCEARLTLGGVNPDFYTGEFIFANLTEPDEWRFEIDRIQLLNGADTLWESDCQMEVDSNSAMIEGPHLDVHLLNTRLGATRMAYPGPYNVVSRG
;
A
#
# COMPACT_ATOMS: atom_id res chain seq x y z
N GLU A 1 26.50 -14.43 12.99
CA GLU A 1 26.37 -13.09 12.38
C GLU A 1 25.72 -12.19 13.41
N GLU A 2 26.39 -11.10 13.79
CA GLU A 2 25.87 -10.14 14.77
C GLU A 2 24.73 -9.33 14.14
N ALA A 3 23.55 -9.37 14.78
CA ALA A 3 22.46 -8.47 14.48
C ALA A 3 22.81 -7.08 15.04
N THR A 4 23.24 -6.18 14.17
CA THR A 4 23.31 -4.76 14.50
C THR A 4 21.89 -4.22 14.49
N GLY A 5 21.47 -3.52 15.56
CA GLY A 5 20.09 -3.02 15.75
C GLY A 5 19.65 -1.96 14.74
N GLY A 6 19.46 -2.35 13.48
CA GLY A 6 18.82 -1.59 12.41
C GLY A 6 17.53 -2.26 11.96
N CYS A 7 16.72 -1.54 11.18
CA CYS A 7 15.59 -2.13 10.46
C CYS A 7 16.13 -3.11 9.41
N GLU A 8 16.36 -4.37 9.80
CA GLU A 8 16.84 -5.42 8.91
C GLU A 8 15.71 -5.87 7.95
N ALA A 9 16.00 -5.89 6.65
CA ALA A 9 15.10 -6.42 5.61
C ALA A 9 15.59 -7.80 5.13
N ARG A 10 14.66 -8.69 4.75
CA ARG A 10 14.97 -10.05 4.30
C ARG A 10 14.23 -10.39 3.01
N LEU A 11 14.96 -10.87 1.99
CA LEU A 11 14.41 -11.56 0.82
C LEU A 11 14.58 -13.07 1.02
N THR A 12 13.50 -13.83 0.89
CA THR A 12 13.53 -15.31 0.93
C THR A 12 13.31 -15.84 -0.48
N LEU A 13 14.25 -16.63 -0.99
CA LEU A 13 14.15 -17.27 -2.31
C LEU A 13 13.78 -18.75 -2.15
N GLY A 14 12.77 -19.21 -2.90
CA GLY A 14 12.34 -20.61 -2.91
C GLY A 14 11.35 -21.01 -1.82
N GLY A 15 10.75 -20.05 -1.10
CA GLY A 15 9.74 -20.33 -0.08
C GLY A 15 9.39 -19.11 0.75
N VAL A 16 8.85 -19.37 1.95
CA VAL A 16 8.48 -18.35 2.94
C VAL A 16 9.19 -18.65 4.26
N ASN A 17 9.38 -17.63 5.10
CA ASN A 17 9.90 -17.81 6.46
C ASN A 17 8.78 -17.55 7.48
N PRO A 18 8.33 -18.58 8.24
CA PRO A 18 7.24 -18.47 9.21
C PRO A 18 7.54 -17.56 10.40
N ASP A 19 8.80 -17.21 10.65
CA ASP A 19 9.18 -16.30 11.73
C ASP A 19 8.78 -14.84 11.44
N PHE A 20 8.45 -14.50 10.19
CA PHE A 20 8.21 -13.13 9.73
C PHE A 20 6.73 -12.82 9.40
N TYR A 21 5.79 -13.73 9.70
CA TYR A 21 4.36 -13.47 9.55
C TYR A 21 3.54 -14.21 10.61
N THR A 22 2.31 -13.75 10.83
CA THR A 22 1.33 -14.42 11.70
C THR A 22 0.05 -14.68 10.90
N GLY A 23 -0.65 -15.76 11.21
CA GLY A 23 -1.89 -16.12 10.51
C GLY A 23 -1.63 -16.91 9.22
N GLU A 24 -2.66 -16.98 8.37
CA GLU A 24 -2.64 -17.74 7.12
C GLU A 24 -2.50 -16.82 5.91
N PHE A 25 -1.95 -17.34 4.82
CA PHE A 25 -1.89 -16.61 3.56
C PHE A 25 -3.23 -16.63 2.83
N ILE A 26 -3.60 -15.48 2.28
CA ILE A 26 -4.69 -15.33 1.34
C ILE A 26 -4.04 -15.05 -0.02
N PHE A 27 -4.36 -15.87 -1.00
CA PHE A 27 -3.81 -15.74 -2.36
C PHE A 27 -4.82 -15.05 -3.27
N ALA A 28 -4.34 -14.11 -4.07
CA ALA A 28 -5.06 -13.50 -5.18
C ALA A 28 -4.46 -13.99 -6.50
N ASN A 29 -5.31 -14.17 -7.52
CA ASN A 29 -4.84 -14.51 -8.86
C ASN A 29 -4.25 -13.28 -9.52
N LEU A 30 -3.17 -13.47 -10.28
CA LEU A 30 -2.64 -12.43 -11.14
C LEU A 30 -3.61 -12.15 -12.30
N THR A 31 -3.76 -10.90 -12.67
CA THR A 31 -4.50 -10.49 -13.87
C THR A 31 -3.64 -10.55 -15.12
N GLU A 32 -2.32 -10.36 -14.97
CA GLU A 32 -1.33 -10.47 -16.05
C GLU A 32 -0.11 -11.30 -15.60
N PRO A 33 0.40 -12.26 -16.40
CA PRO A 33 1.42 -13.21 -15.94
C PRO A 33 2.81 -12.62 -15.66
N ASP A 34 3.14 -11.48 -16.26
CA ASP A 34 4.46 -10.83 -16.19
C ASP A 34 4.53 -9.69 -15.18
N GLU A 35 3.43 -9.43 -14.49
CA GLU A 35 3.28 -8.31 -13.55
C GLU A 35 2.73 -8.82 -12.22
N TRP A 36 3.17 -8.23 -11.10
CA TRP A 36 2.62 -8.55 -9.77
C TRP A 36 1.28 -7.83 -9.55
N ARG A 37 0.40 -7.96 -10.54
CA ARG A 37 -0.86 -7.23 -10.66
C ARG A 37 -2.05 -8.14 -10.42
N PHE A 38 -2.99 -7.69 -9.59
CA PHE A 38 -4.18 -8.45 -9.23
C PHE A 38 -5.37 -7.51 -8.98
N GLU A 39 -6.59 -8.06 -8.98
CA GLU A 39 -7.81 -7.31 -8.71
C GLU A 39 -7.99 -7.05 -7.21
N ILE A 40 -8.47 -5.86 -6.87
CA ILE A 40 -8.96 -5.52 -5.54
C ILE A 40 -10.43 -5.14 -5.59
N ASP A 41 -11.19 -5.48 -4.55
CA ASP A 41 -12.62 -5.15 -4.50
C ASP A 41 -12.87 -3.66 -4.31
N ARG A 42 -12.21 -3.06 -3.31
CA ARG A 42 -12.33 -1.64 -2.94
C ARG A 42 -11.33 -1.24 -1.86
N ILE A 43 -11.04 0.06 -1.78
CA ILE A 43 -10.30 0.66 -0.67
C ILE A 43 -11.28 1.43 0.22
N GLN A 44 -11.25 1.17 1.53
CA GLN A 44 -12.15 1.79 2.51
C GLN A 44 -11.36 2.55 3.58
N LEU A 45 -11.81 3.77 3.86
CA LEU A 45 -11.39 4.53 5.03
C LEU A 45 -12.10 4.02 6.30
N LEU A 46 -11.38 3.93 7.43
CA LEU A 46 -11.87 3.34 8.70
C LEU A 46 -13.16 3.98 9.26
N ASN A 47 -13.52 5.19 8.82
CA ASN A 47 -14.77 5.86 9.21
C ASN A 47 -15.93 5.66 8.22
N GLY A 48 -15.77 4.78 7.22
CA GLY A 48 -16.84 4.27 6.36
C GLY A 48 -17.54 5.29 5.46
N ALA A 49 -17.04 6.52 5.38
CA ALA A 49 -17.72 7.61 4.67
C ALA A 49 -17.46 7.60 3.16
N ASP A 50 -16.33 7.06 2.71
CA ASP A 50 -15.95 7.03 1.30
C ASP A 50 -15.39 5.65 0.93
N THR A 51 -15.98 5.05 -0.11
CA THR A 51 -15.34 4.01 -0.89
C THR A 51 -14.46 4.73 -1.91
N LEU A 52 -13.17 4.43 -1.90
CA LEU A 52 -12.26 4.88 -2.95
C LEU A 52 -12.20 3.80 -4.02
N TRP A 53 -11.97 4.26 -5.25
CA TRP A 53 -11.61 3.37 -6.34
C TRP A 53 -12.74 2.40 -6.73
N GLU A 54 -13.86 2.95 -7.23
CA GLU A 54 -15.05 2.16 -7.57
C GLU A 54 -14.93 1.44 -8.94
N SER A 55 -14.86 0.11 -8.88
CA SER A 55 -14.94 -0.92 -9.94
C SER A 55 -13.76 -1.10 -10.92
N ASP A 56 -13.47 -2.36 -11.25
CA ASP A 56 -12.46 -2.87 -12.22
C ASP A 56 -11.02 -2.40 -11.96
N CYS A 57 -10.60 -2.46 -10.68
CA CYS A 57 -9.34 -1.87 -10.25
C CYS A 57 -8.29 -2.91 -9.96
N GLN A 58 -7.16 -2.71 -10.62
CA GLN A 58 -5.98 -3.54 -10.47
C GLN A 58 -4.97 -2.82 -9.56
N MET A 59 -4.28 -3.60 -8.73
CA MET A 59 -3.20 -3.13 -7.89
C MET A 59 -1.95 -3.93 -8.18
N GLU A 60 -0.79 -3.27 -8.10
CA GLU A 60 0.51 -3.90 -8.28
C GLU A 60 1.30 -3.86 -6.97
N VAL A 61 1.94 -4.97 -6.62
CA VAL A 61 2.85 -5.02 -5.48
C VAL A 61 4.26 -4.74 -5.96
N ASP A 62 4.70 -3.50 -5.72
CA ASP A 62 6.04 -3.03 -6.09
C ASP A 62 6.87 -2.68 -4.84
N SER A 63 7.84 -3.54 -4.52
CA SER A 63 8.80 -3.30 -3.43
C SER A 63 9.82 -2.17 -3.71
N ASN A 64 9.87 -1.66 -4.94
CA ASN A 64 10.69 -0.53 -5.34
C ASN A 64 9.99 0.83 -5.14
N SER A 65 8.72 0.84 -4.75
CA SER A 65 8.00 2.07 -4.40
C SER A 65 8.08 2.36 -2.90
N ALA A 66 8.32 3.63 -2.56
CA ALA A 66 8.28 4.10 -1.17
C ALA A 66 6.87 4.49 -0.70
N MET A 67 5.88 4.58 -1.60
CA MET A 67 4.54 5.09 -1.33
C MET A 67 3.46 4.18 -1.95
N ILE A 68 2.27 4.20 -1.35
CA ILE A 68 1.06 3.67 -2.01
C ILE A 68 0.58 4.74 -3.00
N GLU A 69 0.55 4.38 -4.28
CA GLU A 69 0.13 5.24 -5.38
C GLU A 69 -1.24 4.82 -5.91
N GLY A 70 -1.94 5.75 -6.54
CA GLY A 70 -3.28 5.48 -7.10
C GLY A 70 -3.81 6.66 -7.92
N PRO A 71 -5.04 6.54 -8.44
CA PRO A 71 -5.69 7.59 -9.21
C PRO A 71 -5.68 8.91 -8.46
N HIS A 72 -5.40 9.99 -9.19
CA HIS A 72 -5.23 11.32 -8.62
C HIS A 72 -6.40 11.76 -7.75
N LEU A 73 -7.63 11.47 -8.20
CA LEU A 73 -8.85 11.87 -7.50
C LEU A 73 -9.01 11.11 -6.17
N ASP A 74 -8.79 9.80 -6.17
CA ASP A 74 -8.88 8.97 -4.96
C ASP A 74 -7.79 9.35 -3.95
N VAL A 75 -6.55 9.52 -4.40
CA VAL A 75 -5.44 9.97 -3.55
C VAL A 75 -5.72 11.37 -2.98
N HIS A 76 -6.31 12.27 -3.77
CA HIS A 76 -6.66 13.60 -3.30
C HIS A 76 -7.78 13.58 -2.26
N LEU A 77 -8.83 12.80 -2.50
CA LEU A 77 -9.93 12.62 -1.55
C LEU A 77 -9.42 12.02 -0.24
N LEU A 78 -8.62 10.95 -0.32
CA LEU A 78 -7.99 10.30 0.83
C LEU A 78 -7.22 11.30 1.70
N ASN A 79 -6.30 12.04 1.09
CA ASN A 79 -5.46 12.99 1.81
C ASN A 79 -6.27 14.13 2.42
N THR A 80 -7.30 14.61 1.71
CA THR A 80 -8.20 15.65 2.23
C THR A 80 -8.97 15.15 3.47
N ARG A 81 -9.44 13.90 3.46
CA ARG A 81 -10.12 13.28 4.62
C ARG A 81 -9.21 13.11 5.83
N LEU A 82 -7.93 12.87 5.61
CA LEU A 82 -6.91 12.79 6.66
C LEU A 82 -6.48 14.17 7.19
N GLY A 83 -7.04 15.27 6.65
CA GLY A 83 -6.64 16.63 7.02
C GLY A 83 -5.25 17.02 6.52
N ALA A 84 -4.75 16.32 5.50
CA ALA A 84 -3.46 16.59 4.92
C ALA A 84 -3.51 17.78 3.96
N THR A 85 -2.45 18.57 3.92
CA THR A 85 -2.30 19.70 3.02
C THR A 85 -1.34 19.34 1.89
N ARG A 86 -1.75 19.57 0.64
CA ARG A 86 -0.91 19.31 -0.53
C ARG A 86 0.25 20.31 -0.59
N MET A 87 1.48 19.81 -0.64
CA MET A 87 2.69 20.67 -0.63
C MET A 87 3.09 21.13 -2.03
N ALA A 88 2.99 20.24 -3.02
CA ALA A 88 3.29 20.50 -4.42
C ALA A 88 2.52 19.52 -5.33
N TYR A 89 2.40 19.82 -6.63
CA TYR A 89 1.83 18.89 -7.62
C TYR A 89 2.74 18.70 -8.84
N PRO A 90 3.10 17.45 -9.20
CA PRO A 90 2.97 16.23 -8.39
C PRO A 90 3.86 16.31 -7.13
N GLY A 91 3.45 15.71 -6.02
CA GLY A 91 4.21 15.82 -4.78
C GLY A 91 3.48 15.38 -3.51
N PRO A 92 4.16 15.49 -2.35
CA PRO A 92 3.69 14.94 -1.08
C PRO A 92 2.56 15.77 -0.46
N TYR A 93 1.89 15.14 0.50
CA TYR A 93 0.95 15.76 1.43
C TYR A 93 1.55 15.81 2.82
N ASN A 94 1.31 16.90 3.55
CA ASN A 94 1.71 17.06 4.95
C ASN A 94 0.52 16.89 5.88
N VAL A 95 0.68 16.10 6.93
CA VAL A 95 -0.25 16.01 8.05
C VAL A 95 0.41 16.64 9.27
N VAL A 96 -0.33 17.48 10.01
CA VAL A 96 0.16 18.03 11.27
C VAL A 96 -0.01 16.97 12.35
N SER A 97 1.09 16.49 12.92
CA SER A 97 1.06 15.59 14.07
C SER A 97 0.45 16.33 15.27
N ARG A 98 -0.63 15.77 15.84
CA ARG A 98 -1.15 16.22 17.14
C ARG A 98 -0.50 15.34 18.20
N GLY A 99 0.44 15.93 18.94
CA GLY A 99 1.03 15.32 20.13
C GLY A 99 0.03 15.20 21.27
#